data_AF-A0A925XQC0-F1
#
_entry.id   AF-A0A925XQC0-F1
#
_cell.length_a   1.000
_cell.length_b   1.000
_cell.length_c   1.000
_cell.angle_alpha   90.00
_cell.angle_beta   90.00
_cell.angle_gamma   90.00
#
_symmetry.space_group_name_H-M   'P 1'
#
loop_
_entity.id
_entity.type
_entity.pdbx_description
1 polymer ?
#
loop_
_entity_poly.entity_id
_entity_poly.type
_entity_poly.pdbx_seq_one_letter_code
_entity_poly.pdbx_strand_id
1 'polypeptide(L)'
;MGGALEPTKAGQIGLNPGQRDSVRRDPGGATRRYRGRFAPSPTGPLHRGSLVAALASWLDARAAHGSWIIRIEDLDPPRTVPGVARTMIETLANHGLESDEPVVSQSERGASYQA
;
A
#
# COMPACT_ATOMS: atom_id res chain seq x y z
N MET A 1 53.36 11.74 23.83
CA MET A 1 52.20 12.54 23.37
C MET A 1 52.07 12.35 21.87
N GLY A 2 50.99 11.74 21.41
CA GLY A 2 50.77 11.42 20.00
C GLY A 2 49.84 10.22 19.87
N GLY A 3 48.58 10.38 20.28
CA GLY A 3 47.55 9.37 20.09
C GLY A 3 47.17 9.29 18.62
N ALA A 4 47.29 8.10 18.03
CA ALA A 4 46.66 7.78 16.77
C ALA A 4 45.21 7.35 17.06
N LEU A 5 44.25 8.11 16.56
CA LEU A 5 42.83 7.75 16.58
C LEU A 5 42.59 6.73 15.47
N GLU A 6 42.20 5.52 15.87
CA GLU A 6 41.72 4.45 14.99
C GLU A 6 40.47 4.90 14.20
N PRO A 7 40.33 4.54 12.92
CA PRO A 7 39.11 4.81 12.18
C PRO A 7 37.94 3.94 12.71
N THR A 8 36.90 4.61 13.21
CA THR A 8 35.64 3.97 13.62
C THR A 8 35.03 3.20 12.45
N LYS A 9 34.90 1.88 12.63
CA LYS A 9 34.23 0.96 11.71
C LYS A 9 32.80 1.48 11.43
N ALA A 10 32.54 1.90 10.20
CA ALA A 10 31.21 2.27 9.75
C ALA A 10 30.23 1.13 10.05
N GLY A 11 29.15 1.45 10.74
CA GLY A 11 28.10 0.50 11.12
C GLY A 11 27.63 -0.26 9.90
N GLN A 12 27.98 -1.54 9.86
CA GLN A 12 27.51 -2.50 8.89
C GLN A 12 26.01 -2.71 9.15
N ILE A 13 25.16 -1.86 8.57
CA ILE A 13 23.73 -2.11 8.41
C ILE A 13 23.60 -3.33 7.50
N GLY A 14 23.69 -4.51 8.10
CA GLY A 14 23.38 -5.78 7.47
C GLY A 14 21.89 -5.83 7.16
N LEU A 15 21.49 -5.23 6.04
CA LEU A 15 20.24 -5.61 5.41
C LEU A 15 20.50 -6.95 4.72
N ASN A 16 20.12 -8.06 5.38
CA ASN A 16 20.08 -9.37 4.73
C ASN A 16 19.16 -9.27 3.49
N PRO A 17 19.66 -9.48 2.26
CA PRO A 17 18.85 -9.35 1.05
C PRO A 17 17.87 -10.52 0.82
N GLY A 18 17.69 -11.44 1.78
CA GLY A 18 16.90 -12.67 1.59
C GLY A 18 15.81 -12.94 2.63
N GLN A 19 15.48 -12.00 3.52
CA GLN A 19 14.60 -12.26 4.67
C GLN A 19 13.40 -11.31 4.83
N ARG A 20 13.07 -10.49 3.83
CA ARG A 20 11.92 -9.61 3.90
C ARG A 20 10.70 -10.33 3.32
N ASP A 21 9.83 -10.75 4.24
CA ASP A 21 8.47 -11.23 4.00
C ASP A 21 8.33 -12.61 3.36
N SER A 22 8.76 -13.60 4.15
CA SER A 22 8.29 -14.97 4.08
C SER A 22 6.75 -15.02 4.00
N VAL A 23 6.24 -15.53 2.87
CA VAL A 23 4.90 -16.09 2.72
C VAL A 23 4.49 -16.76 4.02
N ARG A 24 3.50 -16.21 4.74
CA ARG A 24 2.85 -16.96 5.82
C ARG A 24 2.10 -18.12 5.17
N ARG A 25 2.67 -19.33 5.23
CA ARG A 25 1.96 -20.52 4.79
C ARG A 25 0.83 -20.80 5.78
N ASP A 26 -0.41 -20.86 5.31
CA ASP A 26 -1.49 -21.41 6.11
C ASP A 26 -1.21 -22.91 6.36
N PRO A 27 -1.60 -23.48 7.51
CA PRO A 27 -1.44 -24.91 7.81
C PRO A 27 -2.18 -25.87 6.84
N GLY A 28 -2.89 -25.35 5.84
CA GLY A 28 -3.63 -26.10 4.80
C GLY A 28 -3.02 -26.08 3.40
N GLY A 29 -1.76 -25.64 3.22
CA GLY A 29 -1.02 -25.80 1.95
C GLY A 29 -1.22 -24.72 0.88
N ALA A 30 -2.14 -23.77 1.06
CA ALA A 30 -2.24 -22.61 0.17
C ALA A 30 -1.21 -21.54 0.56
N THR A 31 -0.21 -21.30 -0.29
CA THR A 31 0.65 -20.12 -0.16
C THR A 31 -0.17 -18.89 -0.52
N ARG A 32 -0.69 -18.17 0.48
CA ARG A 32 -1.39 -16.91 0.22
C ARG A 32 -0.35 -15.88 -0.24
N ARG A 33 -0.38 -15.54 -1.53
CA ARG A 33 0.46 -14.48 -2.09
C ARG A 33 0.16 -13.17 -1.36
N TYR A 34 1.19 -12.35 -1.15
CA TYR A 34 1.04 -11.05 -0.50
C TYR A 34 0.01 -10.21 -1.25
N ARG A 35 -0.85 -9.51 -0.50
CA ARG A 35 -1.87 -8.62 -1.08
C ARG A 35 -1.89 -7.29 -0.32
N GLY A 36 -1.18 -6.31 -0.88
CA GLY A 36 -1.16 -4.93 -0.40
C GLY A 36 -2.44 -4.19 -0.81
N ARG A 37 -2.73 -3.07 -0.15
CA ARG A 37 -3.83 -2.19 -0.55
C ARG A 37 -3.60 -0.74 -0.17
N PHE A 38 -4.18 0.16 -0.95
CA PHE A 38 -4.39 1.55 -0.58
C PHE A 38 -5.89 1.84 -0.50
N ALA A 39 -6.34 2.37 0.64
CA ALA A 39 -7.76 2.51 0.94
C ALA A 39 -8.14 3.97 1.30
N PRO A 40 -8.18 4.90 0.32
CA PRO A 40 -8.47 6.30 0.59
C PRO A 40 -9.97 6.55 0.77
N SER A 41 -10.33 7.45 1.68
CA SER A 41 -11.70 7.98 1.78
C SER A 41 -11.86 9.18 0.84
N PRO A 42 -12.95 9.29 0.07
CA PRO A 42 -13.13 10.36 -0.92
C PRO A 42 -13.64 11.66 -0.29
N THR A 43 -13.01 12.12 0.79
CA THR A 43 -13.39 13.35 1.53
C THR A 43 -12.65 14.61 1.05
N GLY A 44 -11.72 14.45 0.11
CA GLY A 44 -10.92 15.52 -0.51
C GLY A 44 -9.81 14.93 -1.39
N PRO A 45 -9.09 15.73 -2.19
CA PRO A 45 -8.02 15.22 -3.05
C PRO A 45 -6.90 14.51 -2.28
N LEU A 46 -6.13 13.64 -2.96
CA LEU A 46 -4.91 13.08 -2.38
C LEU A 46 -3.93 14.19 -2.03
N HIS A 47 -3.40 14.16 -0.82
CA HIS A 47 -2.27 15.01 -0.42
C HIS A 47 -0.96 14.23 -0.49
N ARG A 48 0.16 14.92 -0.32
CA ARG A 48 1.51 14.31 -0.39
C ARG A 48 1.66 13.07 0.50
N GLY A 49 1.10 13.09 1.71
CA GLY A 49 1.15 11.96 2.63
C GLY A 49 0.42 10.73 2.09
N SER A 50 -0.75 10.92 1.49
CA SER A 50 -1.50 9.86 0.83
C SER A 50 -0.73 9.25 -0.33
N LEU A 51 -0.06 10.07 -1.15
CA LEU A 51 0.76 9.59 -2.27
C LEU A 51 1.97 8.79 -1.79
N VAL A 52 2.65 9.23 -0.73
CA VAL A 52 3.75 8.48 -0.12
C VAL A 52 3.26 7.13 0.43
N ALA A 53 2.11 7.11 1.10
CA ALA A 53 1.53 5.86 1.62
C ALA A 53 1.11 4.91 0.48
N ALA A 54 0.51 5.44 -0.59
CA ALA A 54 0.17 4.66 -1.78
C ALA A 54 1.42 4.05 -2.42
N LEU A 55 2.46 4.85 -2.65
CA LEU A 55 3.73 4.39 -3.20
C LEU A 55 4.41 3.33 -2.33
N ALA A 56 4.47 3.55 -1.01
CA ALA A 56 5.08 2.60 -0.08
C ALA A 56 4.37 1.23 -0.14
N SER A 57 3.04 1.23 -0.02
CA SER A 57 2.26 -0.01 -0.08
C SER A 57 2.32 -0.69 -1.46
N TRP A 58 2.45 0.09 -2.54
CA TRP A 58 2.64 -0.44 -3.89
C TRP A 58 4.01 -1.11 -4.04
N LEU A 59 5.08 -0.46 -3.56
CA LEU A 59 6.43 -1.02 -3.56
C LEU A 59 6.53 -2.30 -2.73
N ASP A 60 5.88 -2.35 -1.56
CA ASP A 60 5.82 -3.56 -0.74
C ASP A 60 5.21 -4.74 -1.51
N ALA A 61 4.12 -4.49 -2.25
CA ALA A 61 3.51 -5.53 -3.09
C ALA A 61 4.42 -5.99 -4.23
N ARG A 62 5.13 -5.07 -4.88
CA ARG A 62 6.09 -5.42 -5.94
C ARG A 62 7.28 -6.22 -5.39
N ALA A 63 7.82 -5.82 -4.24
CA ALA A 63 8.91 -6.53 -3.56
C ALA A 63 8.53 -7.95 -3.14
N ALA A 64 7.27 -8.16 -2.73
CA ALA A 64 6.75 -9.46 -2.34
C ALA A 64 6.20 -10.30 -3.50
N HIS A 65 6.34 -9.84 -4.76
CA HIS A 65 5.70 -10.45 -5.94
C HIS A 65 4.20 -10.72 -5.74
N GLY A 66 3.55 -9.80 -5.03
CA GLY A 66 2.14 -9.84 -4.67
C GLY A 66 1.28 -8.91 -5.54
N SER A 67 0.01 -8.81 -5.15
CA SER A 67 -0.94 -7.88 -5.77
C SER A 67 -1.13 -6.64 -4.91
N TRP A 68 -1.32 -5.50 -5.54
CA TRP A 68 -1.71 -4.25 -4.90
C TRP A 68 -3.06 -3.79 -5.44
N ILE A 69 -3.98 -3.45 -4.55
CA ILE A 69 -5.34 -3.06 -4.92
C ILE A 69 -5.75 -1.72 -4.31
N ILE A 70 -6.57 -0.97 -5.03
CA ILE A 70 -7.18 0.26 -4.54
C ILE A 70 -8.61 -0.03 -4.09
N ARG A 71 -8.99 0.50 -2.91
CA ARG A 71 -10.37 0.42 -2.40
C ARG A 71 -10.85 1.76 -1.90
N ILE A 72 -11.88 2.33 -2.51
CA ILE A 72 -12.44 3.61 -2.08
C ILE A 72 -13.29 3.39 -0.83
N GLU A 73 -12.97 4.10 0.26
CA GLU A 73 -13.65 4.00 1.55
C GLU A 73 -14.75 5.08 1.67
N ASP A 74 -15.89 4.83 1.02
CA ASP A 74 -17.02 5.75 0.87
C ASP A 74 -18.23 5.42 1.78
N LEU A 75 -17.97 4.85 2.97
CA LEU A 75 -19.02 4.42 3.91
C LEU A 75 -19.77 5.56 4.64
N ASP A 76 -19.36 6.81 4.46
CA ASP A 76 -19.99 7.97 5.09
C ASP A 76 -20.39 9.01 4.03
N PRO A 77 -21.57 8.87 3.41
CA PRO A 77 -21.99 9.71 2.29
C PRO A 77 -21.92 11.22 2.57
N PRO A 78 -22.35 11.75 3.75
CA PRO A 78 -22.19 13.16 4.10
C PRO A 78 -20.76 13.70 3.99
N ARG A 79 -19.74 12.85 4.20
CA ARG A 79 -18.33 13.24 4.11
C ARG A 79 -17.72 13.00 2.74
N THR A 80 -18.39 12.23 1.87
CA THR A 80 -17.91 11.99 0.51
C THR A 80 -18.12 13.20 -0.39
N VAL A 81 -17.13 13.50 -1.22
CA VAL A 81 -17.21 14.57 -2.21
C VAL A 81 -17.37 13.96 -3.60
N PRO A 82 -18.44 14.27 -4.35
CA PRO A 82 -18.64 13.76 -5.70
C PRO A 82 -17.44 14.05 -6.60
N GLY A 83 -17.04 13.06 -7.40
CA GLY A 83 -15.92 13.17 -8.34
C GLY A 83 -14.53 13.01 -7.72
N VAL A 84 -14.36 13.18 -6.39
CA VAL A 84 -13.04 13.04 -5.75
C VAL A 84 -12.48 11.63 -5.90
N ALA A 85 -13.28 10.58 -5.72
CA ALA A 85 -12.82 9.20 -5.91
C ALA A 85 -12.19 8.99 -7.30
N ARG A 86 -12.84 9.53 -8.35
CA ARG A 86 -12.33 9.49 -9.72
C ARG A 86 -11.00 10.25 -9.84
N THR A 87 -10.93 11.48 -9.33
CA THR A 87 -9.70 12.28 -9.35
C THR A 87 -8.55 11.61 -8.60
N MET A 88 -8.83 10.92 -7.48
CA MET A 88 -7.84 10.14 -6.74
C MET A 88 -7.26 9.03 -7.61
N ILE A 89 -8.11 8.25 -8.28
CA ILE A 89 -7.70 7.15 -9.16
C ILE A 89 -6.87 7.67 -10.33
N GLU A 90 -7.33 8.74 -10.99
CA GLU A 90 -6.58 9.40 -12.08
C GLU A 90 -5.22 9.93 -11.59
N THR A 91 -5.17 10.54 -10.40
CA THR A 91 -3.91 11.03 -9.81
C THR A 91 -2.93 9.89 -9.56
N LEU A 92 -3.39 8.76 -9.03
CA LEU A 92 -2.55 7.58 -8.80
C LEU A 92 -2.02 7.00 -10.11
N ALA A 93 -2.89 6.85 -11.13
CA ALA A 93 -2.52 6.39 -12.45
C ALA A 93 -1.46 7.30 -13.11
N ASN A 94 -1.60 8.62 -12.98
CA ASN A 94 -0.60 9.59 -13.48
C ASN A 94 0.79 9.46 -12.83
N HIS A 95 0.88 8.83 -11.65
CA HIS A 95 2.14 8.52 -10.98
C HIS A 95 2.61 7.06 -11.23
N GLY A 96 1.95 6.31 -12.11
CA GLY A 96 2.24 4.89 -12.38
C GLY A 96 1.77 3.94 -11.28
N LEU A 97 0.93 4.39 -10.35
CA LEU A 97 0.38 3.59 -9.25
C LEU A 97 -0.94 2.96 -9.66
N GLU A 98 -0.85 1.92 -10.48
CA GLU A 98 -2.00 1.18 -10.99
C GLU A 98 -2.40 0.01 -10.09
N SER A 99 -3.71 -0.19 -9.91
CA SER A 99 -4.28 -1.33 -9.19
C SER A 99 -4.18 -2.59 -10.05
N ASP A 100 -3.73 -3.70 -9.46
CA ASP A 100 -3.62 -5.00 -10.15
C ASP A 100 -4.97 -5.71 -10.33
N GLU A 101 -6.01 -5.25 -9.63
CA GLU A 101 -7.40 -5.71 -9.74
C GLU A 101 -8.33 -4.49 -9.95
N PRO A 102 -9.57 -4.68 -10.42
CA PRO A 102 -10.54 -3.59 -10.51
C PRO A 102 -10.67 -2.84 -9.19
N VAL A 103 -10.71 -1.51 -9.26
CA VAL A 103 -10.94 -0.66 -8.09
C VAL A 103 -12.35 -0.91 -7.56
N VAL A 104 -12.47 -1.09 -6.26
CA VAL A 104 -13.76 -1.38 -5.60
C VAL A 104 -14.14 -0.22 -4.68
N SER A 105 -15.40 0.19 -4.72
CA SER A 105 -15.96 1.09 -3.70
C SER A 105 -16.53 0.28 -2.54
N GLN A 106 -16.32 0.74 -1.31
CA GLN A 106 -16.77 0.01 -0.13
C GLN A 106 -18.31 -0.03 -0.03
N SER A 107 -19.00 1.00 -0.52
CA SER A 107 -20.46 1.05 -0.66
C SER A 107 -21.02 -0.08 -1.54
N GLU A 108 -20.34 -0.44 -2.63
CA GLU A 108 -20.73 -1.50 -3.56
C GLU A 108 -20.68 -2.91 -2.93
N ARG A 109 -19.90 -3.09 -1.85
CA ARG A 109 -19.84 -4.35 -1.09
C ARG A 109 -21.00 -4.50 -0.10
N GLY A 110 -21.64 -3.39 0.30
CA GLY A 110 -22.75 -3.35 1.27
C GLY A 110 -24.06 -3.97 0.78
N ALA A 111 -24.23 -4.19 -0.53
CA ALA A 111 -25.34 -4.98 -1.07
C ALA A 111 -25.35 -6.44 -0.54
N SER A 112 -24.30 -6.86 0.18
CA SER A 112 -24.21 -8.16 0.85
C SER A 112 -24.78 -8.17 2.29
N TYR A 113 -25.33 -7.06 2.80
CA TYR A 113 -25.79 -6.91 4.20
C TYR A 113 -27.29 -6.55 4.34
N GLN A 114 -28.13 -7.03 3.41
CA GLN A 114 -29.60 -6.99 3.52
C GLN A 114 -30.22 -8.38 3.40
N ALA A 115 -29.85 -9.29 4.31
CA ALA A 115 -30.56 -10.57 4.52
C ALA A 115 -30.99 -10.67 5.98
#